data_AF-A0A1U7RDE5-F1
#
_entry.id   AF-A0A1U7RDE5-F1
#
_cell.length_a   1.000
_cell.length_b   1.000
_cell.length_c   1.000
_cell.angle_alpha   90.00
_cell.angle_beta   90.00
_cell.angle_gamma   90.00
#
_symmetry.space_group_name_H-M   'P 1'
#
loop_
_entity.id
_entity.type
_entity.pdbx_description
1 polymer ?
#
loop_
_entity_poly.entity_id
_entity_poly.type
_entity_poly.pdbx_seq_one_letter_code
_entity_poly.pdbx_strand_id
1 'polypeptide(L)'
;MESADAGAKTKKTLGAVDYVESSGFAQGALPTQKDVIQNMLYLLQPKRAGQAQRSKEDAAQLLAELLQEHWLFCNLHTIATKTIKKVILKMYEEFTKLYQTRKQRQNHAFMQRADKFNMSSEQLFDIFCTDAVIRNKLEECTGIKMTATEWKFLEDQRSERKMYYEDVADTNELKAMERRRKVQCLDHFRKMAKDERAASESKETTYGSDVRSDEGTSVDELYPAEDEEDAPHFSLQGRRKRRYATRTLSSTTSASGTIPLECQHIRMSIRRVRPGFYETVDKI
;
A
#
# COMPACT_ATOMS: atom_id res chain seq x y z
N MET A 1 -2.44 -4.29 32.88
CA MET A 1 -1.15 -5.01 32.84
C MET A 1 -0.52 -4.68 31.50
N GLU A 2 0.18 -3.56 31.43
CA GLU A 2 0.79 -3.04 30.21
C GLU A 2 2.01 -3.90 29.86
N SER A 3 1.99 -4.53 28.69
CA SER A 3 3.15 -5.25 28.17
C SER A 3 4.15 -4.24 27.64
N ALA A 4 5.25 -4.08 28.37
CA ALA A 4 6.46 -3.39 27.94
C ALA A 4 7.06 -4.12 26.71
N ASP A 5 6.67 -3.71 25.51
CA ASP A 5 7.45 -3.97 24.28
C ASP A 5 8.13 -2.67 23.86
N ALA A 6 9.16 -2.28 24.61
CA ALA A 6 10.08 -1.24 24.21
C ALA A 6 11.13 -1.83 23.25
N GLY A 7 10.68 -2.45 22.15
CA GLY A 7 11.51 -2.66 20.98
C GLY A 7 11.97 -1.29 20.47
N ALA A 8 13.29 -1.11 20.27
CA ALA A 8 13.86 0.14 19.79
C ALA A 8 13.16 0.58 18.49
N LYS A 9 12.24 1.54 18.59
CA LYS A 9 11.47 2.02 17.44
C LYS A 9 12.44 2.65 16.45
N THR A 10 12.44 2.17 15.21
CA THR A 10 13.33 2.74 14.20
C THR A 10 12.86 4.15 13.89
N LYS A 11 13.80 5.08 13.88
CA LYS A 11 13.58 6.50 13.69
C LYS A 11 14.23 6.94 12.38
N LYS A 12 13.49 7.72 11.59
CA LYS A 12 13.97 8.36 10.37
C LYS A 12 13.80 9.87 10.50
N THR A 13 14.89 10.61 10.30
CA THR A 13 14.88 12.08 10.39
C THR A 13 14.90 12.69 8.99
N LEU A 14 13.99 13.63 8.73
CA LEU A 14 13.94 14.42 7.51
C LEU A 14 13.96 15.90 7.89
N GLY A 15 15.07 16.58 7.61
CA GLY A 15 15.28 17.95 8.10
C GLY A 15 15.31 17.98 9.63
N ALA A 16 14.44 18.80 10.23
CA ALA A 16 14.28 18.92 11.68
C ALA A 16 13.23 17.96 12.29
N VAL A 17 12.51 17.18 11.46
CA VAL A 17 11.38 16.36 11.93
C VAL A 17 11.73 14.89 11.95
N ASP A 18 11.28 14.25 13.03
CA ASP A 18 11.47 12.83 13.28
C ASP A 18 10.21 12.01 13.00
N TYR A 19 10.38 10.95 12.22
CA TYR A 19 9.39 9.95 11.91
C TYR A 19 9.77 8.66 12.65
N VAL A 20 9.02 8.38 13.72
CA VAL A 20 9.21 7.19 14.56
C VAL A 20 8.15 6.17 14.17
N GLU A 21 8.55 4.93 13.97
CA GLU A 21 7.61 3.88 13.61
C GLU A 21 6.52 3.68 14.67
N SER A 22 5.28 3.64 14.20
CA SER A 22 4.10 3.40 15.01
C SER A 22 3.21 2.37 14.34
N SER A 23 2.67 1.44 15.12
CA SER A 23 1.77 0.40 14.63
C SER A 23 0.29 0.78 14.66
N GLY A 24 -0.04 1.98 15.14
CA GLY A 24 -1.41 2.43 15.29
C GLY A 24 -1.53 3.95 15.34
N PHE A 25 -2.76 4.40 15.57
CA PHE A 25 -3.14 5.80 15.68
C PHE A 25 -3.45 6.15 17.13
N ALA A 26 -3.32 7.43 17.48
CA ALA A 26 -3.78 7.93 18.77
C ALA A 26 -5.29 7.73 18.90
N GLN A 27 -5.72 7.19 20.03
CA GLN A 27 -7.15 7.02 20.31
C GLN A 27 -7.81 8.40 20.49
N GLY A 28 -9.05 8.54 20.02
CA GLY A 28 -9.82 9.78 20.15
C GLY A 28 -9.43 10.93 19.21
N ALA A 29 -8.30 10.86 18.50
CA ALA A 29 -7.89 11.90 17.54
C ALA A 29 -7.79 11.35 16.11
N LEU A 30 -8.02 12.20 15.10
CA LEU A 30 -7.90 11.77 13.70
C LEU A 30 -6.44 11.79 13.23
N PRO A 31 -5.99 10.80 12.43
CA PRO A 31 -4.59 10.69 12.01
C PRO A 31 -4.10 11.88 11.16
N THR A 32 -2.87 12.30 11.42
CA THR A 32 -2.14 13.27 10.59
C THR A 32 -1.42 12.58 9.44
N GLN A 33 -0.95 13.36 8.46
CA GLN A 33 -0.06 12.86 7.41
C GLN A 33 1.20 12.19 7.97
N LYS A 34 1.76 12.73 9.06
CA LYS A 34 2.90 12.17 9.79
C LYS A 34 2.58 10.79 10.35
N ASP A 35 1.42 10.61 10.98
CA ASP A 35 1.00 9.31 11.53
C ASP A 35 0.90 8.24 10.44
N VAL A 36 0.40 8.63 9.26
CA VAL A 36 0.30 7.73 8.10
C VAL A 36 1.69 7.31 7.60
N ILE A 37 2.66 8.23 7.53
CA ILE A 37 4.04 7.91 7.16
C ILE A 37 4.67 6.97 8.20
N GLN A 38 4.49 7.25 9.49
CA GLN A 38 5.01 6.43 10.57
C GLN A 38 4.44 5.00 10.56
N ASN A 39 3.14 4.86 10.25
CA ASN A 39 2.51 3.56 10.07
C ASN A 39 2.99 2.84 8.80
N MET A 40 3.20 3.56 7.69
CA MET A 40 3.82 2.98 6.49
C MET A 40 5.22 2.44 6.79
N LEU A 41 6.02 3.19 7.55
CA LEU A 41 7.35 2.74 7.96
C LEU A 41 7.28 1.44 8.78
N TYR A 42 6.37 1.38 9.75
CA TYR A 42 6.15 0.18 10.57
C TYR A 42 5.71 -1.03 9.73
N LEU A 43 4.74 -0.85 8.83
CA LEU A 43 4.19 -1.93 8.01
C LEU A 43 5.18 -2.48 6.99
N LEU A 44 6.14 -1.66 6.58
CA LEU A 44 7.21 -2.04 5.66
C LEU A 44 8.43 -2.63 6.38
N GLN A 45 8.46 -2.67 7.70
CA GLN A 45 9.54 -3.34 8.41
C GLN A 45 9.38 -4.87 8.41
N PRO A 46 10.43 -5.64 8.08
CA PRO A 46 10.41 -7.08 8.28
C PRO A 46 10.37 -7.39 9.79
N LYS A 47 9.33 -8.08 10.25
CA LYS A 47 9.13 -8.38 11.68
C LYS A 47 10.01 -9.52 12.20
N ARG A 48 10.57 -10.33 11.29
CA ARG A 48 11.45 -11.46 11.62
C ARG A 48 12.61 -11.52 10.62
N ALA A 49 13.79 -11.93 11.10
CA ALA A 49 14.94 -12.17 10.25
C ALA A 49 14.59 -13.21 9.17
N GLY A 50 14.82 -12.86 7.90
CA GLY A 50 14.49 -13.72 6.75
C GLY A 50 13.04 -13.62 6.25
N GLN A 51 12.18 -12.84 6.90
CA GLN A 51 10.84 -12.56 6.36
C GLN A 51 10.94 -11.61 5.17
N ALA A 52 10.24 -11.94 4.08
CA ALA A 52 10.10 -11.03 2.95
C ALA A 52 9.45 -9.72 3.39
N GLN A 53 9.99 -8.60 2.92
CA GLN A 53 9.39 -7.29 3.15
C GLN A 53 8.02 -7.23 2.47
N ARG A 54 7.02 -6.70 3.17
CA ARG A 54 5.71 -6.44 2.56
C ARG A 54 5.88 -5.44 1.40
N SER A 55 5.13 -5.62 0.32
CA SER A 55 5.11 -4.66 -0.78
C SER A 55 4.56 -3.30 -0.32
N LYS A 56 4.90 -2.22 -1.02
CA LYS A 56 4.37 -0.89 -0.71
C LYS A 56 2.87 -0.84 -0.93
N GLU A 57 2.39 -1.55 -1.94
CA GLU A 57 1.01 -1.63 -2.38
C GLU A 57 0.14 -2.36 -1.35
N ASP A 58 0.65 -3.45 -0.76
CA ASP A 58 -0.06 -4.20 0.28
C ASP A 58 -0.04 -3.44 1.61
N ALA A 59 1.09 -2.80 1.94
CA ALA A 59 1.18 -1.97 3.15
C ALA A 59 0.20 -0.80 3.08
N ALA A 60 0.13 -0.10 1.95
CA ALA A 60 -0.81 1.00 1.75
C ALA A 60 -2.27 0.53 1.72
N GLN A 61 -2.56 -0.67 1.19
CA GLN A 61 -3.91 -1.23 1.23
C GLN A 61 -4.36 -1.49 2.67
N LEU A 62 -3.52 -2.15 3.47
CA LEU A 62 -3.84 -2.43 4.87
C LEU A 62 -3.96 -1.14 5.68
N LEU A 63 -3.09 -0.16 5.43
CA LEU A 63 -3.17 1.12 6.12
C LEU A 63 -4.44 1.90 5.76
N ALA A 64 -4.87 1.85 4.50
CA ALA A 64 -6.12 2.46 4.07
C ALA A 64 -7.33 1.84 4.78
N GLU A 65 -7.34 0.51 4.97
CA GLU A 65 -8.38 -0.19 5.73
C GLU A 65 -8.37 0.21 7.21
N LEU A 66 -7.20 0.25 7.84
CA LEU A 66 -7.04 0.69 9.24
C LEU A 66 -7.47 2.15 9.44
N LEU A 67 -7.13 3.04 8.51
CA LEU A 67 -7.58 4.44 8.53
C LEU A 67 -9.10 4.52 8.43
N GLN A 68 -9.70 3.80 7.48
CA GLN A 68 -11.14 3.79 7.31
C GLN A 68 -11.84 3.26 8.57
N GLU A 69 -11.31 2.21 9.21
CA GLU A 69 -11.81 1.71 10.49
C GLU A 69 -11.72 2.73 11.61
N HIS A 70 -10.62 3.48 11.69
CA HIS A 70 -10.37 4.49 12.71
C HIS A 70 -11.32 5.69 12.57
N TRP A 71 -11.54 6.15 11.33
CA TRP A 71 -12.49 7.22 11.04
C TRP A 71 -13.93 6.77 11.32
N LEU A 72 -14.30 5.54 10.92
CA LEU A 72 -15.61 4.99 11.22
C LEU A 72 -15.84 4.85 12.72
N PHE A 73 -14.82 4.55 13.54
CA PHE A 73 -14.96 4.54 15.00
C PHE A 73 -15.39 5.88 15.57
N CYS A 74 -14.95 6.97 14.93
CA CYS A 74 -15.36 8.34 15.25
C CYS A 74 -16.71 8.71 14.61
N ASN A 75 -17.46 7.72 14.09
CA ASN A 75 -18.70 7.89 13.33
C ASN A 75 -18.54 8.83 12.11
N LEU A 76 -17.34 8.86 11.51
CA LEU A 76 -17.04 9.64 10.31
C LEU A 76 -16.94 8.73 9.08
N HIS A 77 -17.68 9.08 8.04
CA HIS A 77 -17.67 8.35 6.77
C HIS A 77 -16.57 8.84 5.84
N THR A 78 -15.87 7.90 5.21
CA THR A 78 -14.67 8.18 4.41
C THR A 78 -14.91 7.98 2.91
N ILE A 79 -14.03 8.56 2.09
CA ILE A 79 -13.90 8.22 0.68
C ILE A 79 -13.50 6.74 0.49
N ALA A 80 -13.60 6.25 -0.74
CA ALA A 80 -13.29 4.86 -1.08
C ALA A 80 -11.83 4.47 -0.73
N THR A 81 -11.65 3.26 -0.20
CA THR A 81 -10.35 2.70 0.22
C THR A 81 -9.29 2.75 -0.89
N LYS A 82 -9.69 2.54 -2.16
CA LYS A 82 -8.77 2.62 -3.31
C LYS A 82 -8.19 4.02 -3.49
N THR A 83 -8.99 5.06 -3.24
CA THR A 83 -8.55 6.45 -3.32
C THR A 83 -7.60 6.76 -2.17
N ILE A 84 -7.96 6.36 -0.95
CA ILE A 84 -7.10 6.47 0.24
C ILE A 84 -5.74 5.84 -0.02
N LYS A 85 -5.71 4.58 -0.51
CA LYS A 85 -4.48 3.87 -0.88
C LYS A 85 -3.62 4.68 -1.86
N LYS A 86 -4.20 5.24 -2.92
CA LYS A 86 -3.45 6.05 -3.91
C LYS A 86 -2.81 7.27 -3.26
N VAL A 87 -3.53 7.95 -2.37
CA VAL A 87 -3.01 9.13 -1.65
C VAL A 87 -1.86 8.74 -0.72
N ILE A 88 -2.00 7.65 0.04
CA ILE A 88 -0.93 7.11 0.90
C ILE A 88 0.33 6.81 0.09
N LEU A 89 0.19 6.12 -1.05
CA LEU A 89 1.32 5.76 -1.90
C LEU A 89 2.04 6.99 -2.43
N LYS A 90 1.30 8.00 -2.92
CA LYS A 90 1.88 9.25 -3.41
C LYS A 90 2.66 9.99 -2.32
N MET A 91 2.05 10.15 -1.15
CA MET A 91 2.68 10.81 -0.01
C MET A 91 3.93 10.07 0.47
N TYR A 92 3.86 8.74 0.55
CA TYR A 92 5.02 7.93 0.93
C TYR A 92 6.13 7.96 -0.13
N GLU A 93 5.77 8.03 -1.41
CA GLU A 93 6.75 8.21 -2.49
C GLU A 93 7.48 9.55 -2.36
N GLU A 94 6.76 10.64 -2.13
CA GLU A 94 7.33 11.97 -1.87
C GLU A 94 8.27 11.95 -0.65
N PHE A 95 7.83 11.35 0.46
CA PHE A 95 8.67 11.13 1.64
C PHE A 95 9.96 10.38 1.29
N THR A 96 9.85 9.25 0.59
CA THR A 96 11.03 8.43 0.25
C THR A 96 12.00 9.15 -0.69
N LYS A 97 11.50 9.94 -1.65
CA LYS A 97 12.35 10.78 -2.53
C LYS A 97 13.15 11.78 -1.72
N LEU A 98 12.52 12.45 -0.76
CA LEU A 98 13.19 13.41 0.12
C LEU A 98 14.18 12.71 1.05
N TYR A 99 13.74 11.66 1.75
CA TYR A 99 14.56 10.92 2.71
C TYR A 99 15.79 10.24 2.08
N GLN A 100 15.66 9.68 0.87
CA GLN A 100 16.76 8.98 0.18
C GLN A 100 17.70 9.92 -0.59
N THR A 101 17.45 11.24 -0.57
CA THR A 101 18.33 12.20 -1.25
C THR A 101 19.71 12.20 -0.59
N ARG A 102 20.75 11.91 -1.39
CA ARG A 102 22.15 11.88 -0.93
C ARG A 102 22.56 13.24 -0.39
N LYS A 103 23.33 13.26 0.70
CA LYS A 103 23.83 14.49 1.37
C LYS A 103 24.43 15.52 0.40
N GLN A 104 25.20 15.08 -0.58
CA GLN A 104 25.81 15.96 -1.61
C GLN A 104 24.80 16.73 -2.47
N ARG A 105 23.55 16.26 -2.57
CA ARG A 105 22.47 16.87 -3.36
C ARG A 105 21.49 17.68 -2.50
N GLN A 106 21.72 17.78 -1.19
CA GLN A 106 20.88 18.53 -0.26
C GLN A 106 21.23 20.01 -0.34
N ASN A 107 20.76 20.67 -1.40
CA ASN A 107 20.90 22.11 -1.60
C ASN A 107 19.77 22.89 -0.91
N HIS A 108 19.79 24.22 -1.00
CA HIS A 108 18.76 25.08 -0.43
C HIS A 108 17.34 24.74 -0.94
N ALA A 109 17.19 24.40 -2.23
CA ALA A 109 15.91 23.98 -2.79
C ALA A 109 15.40 22.66 -2.19
N PHE A 110 16.31 21.73 -1.85
CA PHE A 110 15.96 20.51 -1.12
C PHE A 110 15.45 20.86 0.29
N MET A 111 16.15 21.74 1.02
CA MET A 111 15.73 22.14 2.37
C MET A 111 14.32 22.73 2.35
N GLN A 112 14.02 23.66 1.44
CA GLN A 112 12.68 24.21 1.28
C GLN A 112 11.60 23.15 0.99
N ARG A 113 11.91 22.13 0.18
CA ARG A 113 10.96 21.04 -0.08
C ARG A 113 10.76 20.15 1.13
N ALA A 114 11.83 19.83 1.86
CA ALA A 114 11.76 19.05 3.09
C ALA A 114 10.95 19.80 4.15
N ASP A 115 11.19 21.11 4.31
CA ASP A 115 10.47 21.96 5.26
C ASP A 115 8.99 22.07 4.88
N LYS A 116 8.67 22.30 3.59
CA LYS A 116 7.29 22.33 3.10
C LYS A 116 6.57 20.99 3.35
N PHE A 117 7.25 19.88 3.10
CA PHE A 117 6.71 18.55 3.38
C PHE A 117 6.49 18.32 4.88
N ASN A 118 7.44 18.75 5.72
CA ASN A 118 7.33 18.64 7.16
C ASN A 118 6.16 19.47 7.70
N MET A 119 5.95 20.69 7.20
CA MET A 119 4.81 21.52 7.56
C MET A 119 3.47 20.88 7.16
N SER A 120 3.38 20.28 5.96
CA SER A 120 2.15 19.56 5.57
C SER A 120 1.96 18.28 6.38
N SER A 121 3.04 17.68 6.90
CA SER A 121 2.96 16.41 7.63
C SER A 121 2.18 16.51 8.94
N GLU A 122 2.09 17.69 9.55
CA GLU A 122 1.32 17.93 10.77
C GLU A 122 -0.19 18.11 10.50
N GLN A 123 -0.57 18.33 9.23
CA GLN A 123 -1.96 18.49 8.86
C GLN A 123 -2.73 17.17 8.94
N LEU A 124 -4.05 17.29 9.16
CA LEU A 124 -4.98 16.18 9.13
C LEU A 124 -4.85 15.41 7.80
N PHE A 125 -4.78 14.08 7.89
CA PHE A 125 -4.91 13.23 6.71
C PHE A 125 -6.40 13.08 6.39
N ASP A 126 -6.98 14.12 5.80
CA ASP A 126 -8.42 14.20 5.59
C ASP A 126 -8.89 13.23 4.49
N ILE A 127 -9.66 12.23 4.90
CA ILE A 127 -10.27 11.24 4.03
C ILE A 127 -11.81 11.28 4.13
N PHE A 128 -12.37 12.36 4.66
CA PHE A 128 -13.81 12.51 4.82
C PHE A 128 -14.55 12.49 3.48
N CYS A 129 -15.71 11.83 3.45
CA CYS A 129 -16.61 11.85 2.29
C CYS A 129 -17.46 13.12 2.29
N THR A 130 -17.06 14.11 1.48
CA THR A 130 -17.81 15.36 1.32
C THR A 130 -19.12 15.19 0.54
N ASP A 131 -19.22 14.16 -0.31
CA ASP A 131 -20.42 13.87 -1.10
C ASP A 131 -21.55 13.37 -0.18
N ALA A 132 -22.61 14.18 -0.10
CA ALA A 132 -23.78 13.88 0.73
C ALA A 132 -24.55 12.63 0.25
N VAL A 133 -24.60 12.36 -1.05
CA VAL A 133 -25.33 11.21 -1.61
C VAL A 133 -24.62 9.92 -1.22
N ILE A 134 -23.30 9.89 -1.38
CA ILE A 134 -22.49 8.73 -0.99
C ILE A 134 -22.56 8.57 0.52
N ARG A 135 -22.40 9.64 1.30
CA ARG A 135 -22.48 9.58 2.77
C ARG A 135 -23.82 9.03 3.25
N ASN A 136 -24.95 9.48 2.70
CA ASN A 136 -26.27 8.95 3.07
C ASN A 136 -26.38 7.44 2.83
N LYS A 137 -25.83 6.93 1.72
CA LYS A 137 -25.76 5.48 1.47
C LYS A 137 -24.88 4.76 2.49
N LEU A 138 -23.76 5.36 2.89
CA LEU A 138 -22.86 4.81 3.91
C LEU A 138 -23.53 4.81 5.29
N GLU A 139 -24.29 5.84 5.63
CA GLU A 139 -25.11 5.94 6.85
C GLU A 139 -26.21 4.85 6.87
N GLU A 140 -26.90 4.64 5.75
CA GLU A 140 -27.87 3.55 5.60
C GLU A 140 -27.23 2.17 5.79
N CYS A 141 -26.05 1.95 5.19
CA CYS A 141 -25.31 0.69 5.32
C CYS A 141 -24.80 0.44 6.74
N THR A 142 -24.44 1.49 7.47
CA THR A 142 -23.91 1.40 8.84
C THR A 142 -25.00 1.45 9.89
N GLY A 143 -26.18 1.98 9.54
CA GLY A 143 -27.30 2.21 10.44
C GLY A 143 -26.99 3.22 11.53
N ILE A 144 -26.07 4.17 11.26
CA ILE A 144 -25.69 5.25 12.18
C ILE A 144 -25.58 6.51 11.33
N LYS A 145 -26.22 7.57 11.80
CA LYS A 145 -26.14 8.89 11.16
C LYS A 145 -25.10 9.72 11.88
N MET A 146 -24.44 10.57 11.12
CA MET A 146 -23.51 11.54 11.69
C MET A 146 -24.32 12.68 12.33
N THR A 147 -24.11 12.93 13.62
CA THR A 147 -24.82 13.95 14.39
C THR A 147 -24.02 15.26 14.44
N ALA A 148 -24.58 16.29 15.09
CA ALA A 148 -23.92 17.58 15.22
C ALA A 148 -22.61 17.51 16.02
N THR A 149 -22.46 16.52 16.91
CA THR A 149 -21.23 16.33 17.69
C THR A 149 -20.07 15.86 16.80
N GLU A 150 -20.30 14.89 15.92
CA GLU A 150 -19.29 14.43 14.97
C GLU A 150 -18.89 15.51 13.96
N TRP A 151 -19.85 16.30 13.48
CA TRP A 151 -19.55 17.45 12.61
C TRP A 151 -18.65 18.47 13.32
N LYS A 152 -18.94 18.78 14.59
CA LYS A 152 -18.13 19.69 15.39
C LYS A 152 -16.73 19.13 15.65
N PHE A 153 -16.64 17.83 15.94
CA PHE A 153 -15.37 17.13 16.09
C PHE A 153 -14.54 17.19 14.80
N LEU A 154 -15.13 16.90 13.64
CA LEU A 154 -14.42 16.97 12.36
C LEU A 154 -13.87 18.37 12.07
N GLU A 155 -14.65 19.42 12.34
CA GLU A 155 -14.24 20.81 12.14
C GLU A 155 -13.09 21.20 13.06
N ASP A 156 -13.15 20.80 14.33
CA ASP A 156 -12.03 20.97 15.27
C ASP A 156 -10.78 20.23 14.77
N GLN A 157 -10.91 18.98 14.31
CA GLN A 157 -9.78 18.19 13.81
C GLN A 157 -9.14 18.73 12.52
N ARG A 158 -9.87 19.53 11.75
CA ARG A 158 -9.36 20.27 10.58
C ARG A 158 -8.64 21.57 10.94
N SER A 159 -8.92 22.10 12.13
CA SER A 159 -8.43 23.40 12.59
C SER A 159 -7.50 23.24 13.80
N GLU A 160 -8.03 23.39 15.02
CA GLU A 160 -7.26 23.46 16.26
C GLU A 160 -6.83 22.10 16.83
N ARG A 161 -7.55 21.02 16.49
CA ARG A 161 -7.27 19.64 16.90
C ARG A 161 -7.23 19.44 18.42
N LYS A 162 -8.17 20.07 19.14
CA LYS A 162 -8.24 20.04 20.62
C LYS A 162 -9.28 19.05 21.15
N MET A 163 -10.28 18.69 20.36
CA MET A 163 -11.32 17.74 20.76
C MET A 163 -10.85 16.30 20.61
N TYR A 164 -11.22 15.45 21.58
CA TYR A 164 -11.07 14.01 21.49
C TYR A 164 -12.45 13.37 21.40
N TYR A 165 -12.61 12.40 20.50
CA TYR A 165 -13.89 11.74 20.25
C TYR A 165 -14.46 11.06 21.50
N GLU A 166 -13.61 10.51 22.36
CA GLU A 166 -14.02 9.81 23.59
C GLU A 166 -14.67 10.72 24.63
N ASP A 167 -14.30 11.99 24.63
CA ASP A 167 -14.86 12.99 25.55
C ASP A 167 -16.23 13.50 25.10
N VAL A 168 -16.58 13.25 23.83
CA VAL A 168 -17.78 13.79 23.18
C VAL A 168 -18.81 12.70 22.87
N ALA A 169 -18.36 11.45 22.65
CA ALA A 169 -19.23 10.33 22.33
C ALA A 169 -19.94 9.81 23.58
N ASP A 170 -21.25 9.59 23.48
CA ASP A 170 -22.05 9.08 24.58
C ASP A 170 -21.64 7.63 24.89
N THR A 171 -21.54 7.25 26.16
CA THR A 171 -21.05 5.89 26.56
C THR A 171 -21.88 4.74 25.96
N ASN A 172 -23.12 5.02 25.54
CA ASN A 172 -23.98 4.08 24.83
C ASN A 172 -23.67 3.98 23.33
N GLU A 173 -23.22 5.06 22.68
CA GLU A 173 -22.77 5.05 21.28
C GLU A 173 -21.45 4.29 21.15
N LEU A 174 -20.50 4.51 22.08
CA LEU A 174 -19.26 3.73 22.16
C LEU A 174 -19.55 2.23 22.28
N LYS A 175 -20.50 1.84 23.14
CA LYS A 175 -20.95 0.45 23.29
C LYS A 175 -21.68 -0.09 22.06
N ALA A 176 -22.47 0.73 21.37
CA ALA A 176 -23.15 0.34 20.13
C ALA A 176 -22.16 0.15 18.97
N MET A 177 -21.14 0.99 18.88
CA MET A 177 -20.04 0.93 17.93
C MET A 177 -19.09 -0.24 18.21
N GLU A 178 -18.79 -0.50 19.48
CA GLU A 178 -17.98 -1.64 19.90
C GLU A 178 -18.68 -2.97 19.64
N ARG A 179 -20.01 -3.06 19.84
CA ARG A 179 -20.82 -4.22 19.44
C ARG A 179 -20.87 -4.45 17.93
N ARG A 180 -20.72 -3.39 17.12
CA ARG A 180 -20.67 -3.45 15.64
C ARG A 180 -19.25 -3.66 15.11
N ARG A 181 -18.21 -3.38 15.91
CA ARG A 181 -16.82 -3.72 15.61
C ARG A 181 -16.56 -5.20 15.90
N LYS A 182 -16.82 -6.01 14.88
CA LYS A 182 -15.85 -6.99 14.35
C LYS A 182 -16.41 -7.50 13.02
N VAL A 183 -15.70 -7.21 11.93
CA VAL A 183 -15.77 -7.90 10.62
C VAL A 183 -16.91 -7.50 9.66
N GLN A 184 -18.15 -7.23 10.10
CA GLN A 184 -19.28 -7.16 9.14
C GLN A 184 -19.42 -5.86 8.31
N CYS A 185 -19.20 -4.66 8.87
CA CYS A 185 -19.38 -3.42 8.10
C CYS A 185 -18.32 -3.24 6.99
N LEU A 186 -17.07 -3.69 7.21
CA LEU A 186 -16.01 -3.57 6.22
C LEU A 186 -16.17 -4.58 5.08
N ASP A 187 -16.57 -5.80 5.38
CA ASP A 187 -16.87 -6.80 4.36
C ASP A 187 -18.08 -6.36 3.52
N HIS A 188 -19.08 -5.72 4.14
CA HIS A 188 -20.17 -5.07 3.42
C HIS A 188 -19.68 -3.93 2.51
N PHE A 189 -18.82 -3.02 3.00
CA PHE A 189 -18.24 -1.97 2.16
C PHE A 189 -17.37 -2.52 1.01
N ARG A 190 -16.60 -3.58 1.27
CA ARG A 190 -15.83 -4.27 0.22
C ARG A 190 -16.74 -4.89 -0.82
N LYS A 191 -17.87 -5.46 -0.41
CA LYS A 191 -18.88 -6.04 -1.31
C LYS A 191 -19.56 -4.95 -2.14
N MET A 192 -20.05 -3.89 -1.51
CA MET A 192 -20.66 -2.75 -2.20
C MET A 192 -19.72 -2.10 -3.22
N ALA A 193 -18.44 -1.92 -2.87
CA ALA A 193 -17.44 -1.35 -3.78
C ALA A 193 -16.99 -2.31 -4.90
N LYS A 194 -17.29 -3.62 -4.79
CA LYS A 194 -17.11 -4.59 -5.87
C LYS A 194 -18.33 -4.60 -6.78
N ASP A 195 -19.52 -4.58 -6.20
CA ASP A 195 -20.79 -4.60 -6.92
C ASP A 195 -21.00 -3.31 -7.73
N GLU A 196 -20.60 -2.14 -7.19
CA GLU A 196 -20.63 -0.86 -7.92
C GLU A 196 -19.66 -0.85 -9.13
N ARG A 197 -18.50 -1.53 -9.02
CA ARG A 197 -17.58 -1.68 -10.16
C ARG A 197 -18.13 -2.59 -11.23
N ALA A 198 -18.70 -3.73 -10.84
CA ALA A 198 -19.35 -4.65 -11.76
C ALA A 198 -20.51 -3.94 -12.50
N ALA A 199 -21.27 -3.10 -11.80
CA ALA A 199 -22.36 -2.31 -12.38
C ALA A 199 -21.88 -1.20 -13.33
N SER A 200 -20.71 -0.58 -13.08
CA SER A 200 -20.11 0.37 -14.03
C SER A 200 -19.51 -0.33 -15.27
N GLU A 201 -18.88 -1.48 -15.10
CA GLU A 201 -18.29 -2.28 -16.20
C GLU A 201 -19.38 -2.89 -17.11
N SER A 202 -20.54 -3.27 -16.56
CA SER A 202 -21.68 -3.76 -17.35
C SER A 202 -22.38 -2.67 -18.16
N LYS A 203 -22.30 -1.40 -17.73
CA LYS A 203 -22.88 -0.26 -18.46
C LYS A 203 -22.00 0.18 -19.62
N GLU A 204 -20.69 0.03 -19.49
CA GLU A 204 -19.73 0.34 -20.57
C GLU A 204 -19.73 -0.72 -21.68
N THR A 205 -20.06 -1.97 -21.37
CA THR A 205 -20.19 -3.07 -22.35
C THR A 205 -21.51 -3.10 -23.12
N THR A 206 -22.54 -2.37 -22.65
CA THR A 206 -23.85 -2.31 -23.33
C THR A 206 -23.89 -1.24 -24.44
N TYR A 207 -22.97 -0.25 -24.43
CA TYR A 207 -22.95 0.86 -25.40
C TYR A 207 -21.98 0.66 -26.58
N GLY A 208 -21.34 -0.51 -26.70
CA GLY A 208 -20.33 -0.82 -27.71
C GLY A 208 -20.74 -1.83 -28.78
N SER A 209 -22.03 -2.16 -28.91
CA SER A 209 -22.49 -3.26 -29.78
C SER A 209 -23.65 -2.89 -30.71
N ASP A 210 -23.73 -1.66 -31.20
CA ASP A 210 -24.61 -1.32 -32.32
C ASP A 210 -24.08 -0.12 -33.08
N VAL A 211 -23.15 -0.34 -34.03
CA VAL A 211 -23.21 0.17 -35.41
C VAL A 211 -22.28 -0.70 -36.26
N ARG A 212 -22.85 -1.57 -37.11
CA ARG A 212 -22.16 -2.15 -38.27
C ARG A 212 -22.98 -1.84 -39.54
N SER A 213 -22.22 -1.53 -40.60
CA SER A 213 -22.55 -1.54 -42.04
C SER A 213 -23.54 -0.51 -42.58
N ASP A 214 -23.15 0.25 -43.60
CA ASP A 214 -23.27 -0.21 -45.00
C ASP A 214 -22.41 0.62 -46.00
N GLU A 215 -22.15 0.02 -47.16
CA GLU A 215 -21.22 0.32 -48.25
C GLU A 215 -21.56 1.55 -49.13
N GLY A 216 -20.57 2.04 -49.92
CA GLY A 216 -20.86 2.94 -51.05
C GLY A 216 -19.70 3.73 -51.69
N THR A 217 -18.77 3.05 -52.37
CA THR A 217 -18.11 3.34 -53.67
C THR A 217 -17.93 4.79 -54.24
N SER A 218 -16.68 5.17 -54.58
CA SER A 218 -16.17 5.67 -55.90
C SER A 218 -14.87 6.50 -55.71
N VAL A 219 -13.67 6.07 -56.14
CA VAL A 219 -12.99 6.03 -57.47
C VAL A 219 -12.01 7.22 -57.70
N ASP A 220 -10.73 6.85 -57.95
CA ASP A 220 -9.64 7.51 -58.74
C ASP A 220 -9.00 8.84 -58.28
N GLU A 221 -7.70 9.14 -58.49
CA GLU A 221 -6.57 8.48 -59.16
C GLU A 221 -5.23 9.21 -58.80
N LEU A 222 -4.10 8.54 -59.09
CA LEU A 222 -2.74 9.07 -59.41
C LEU A 222 -1.66 9.23 -58.31
N TYR A 223 -0.72 8.27 -58.34
CA TYR A 223 0.68 8.18 -57.87
C TYR A 223 1.67 8.98 -58.79
N PRO A 224 3.02 8.85 -58.72
CA PRO A 224 4.00 8.57 -57.64
C PRO A 224 5.23 9.53 -57.68
N ALA A 225 6.14 9.45 -56.70
CA ALA A 225 7.59 9.60 -56.96
C ALA A 225 8.43 8.94 -55.85
N GLU A 226 9.39 8.15 -56.30
CA GLU A 226 10.36 7.35 -55.56
C GLU A 226 11.51 8.22 -55.02
N ASP A 227 12.23 7.75 -53.99
CA ASP A 227 13.68 7.50 -54.08
C ASP A 227 14.30 7.09 -52.74
N GLU A 228 14.80 5.85 -52.78
CA GLU A 228 16.09 5.33 -52.32
C GLU A 228 16.71 5.61 -50.93
N GLU A 229 17.02 4.47 -50.29
CA GLU A 229 18.31 4.05 -49.70
C GLU A 229 19.07 5.02 -48.77
N ASP A 230 19.38 4.57 -47.54
CA ASP A 230 20.70 3.97 -47.31
C ASP A 230 20.81 3.40 -45.90
N ALA A 231 21.36 2.19 -45.80
CA ALA A 231 21.79 1.57 -44.55
C ALA A 231 23.31 1.36 -44.61
N PRO A 232 24.02 1.49 -43.48
CA PRO A 232 25.20 0.66 -43.32
C PRO A 232 25.16 -0.16 -42.03
N HIS A 233 25.30 -1.45 -42.27
CA HIS A 233 25.79 -2.50 -41.38
C HIS A 233 27.12 -2.08 -40.73
N PHE A 234 27.33 -2.28 -39.41
CA PHE A 234 28.69 -2.41 -38.88
C PHE A 234 28.82 -3.40 -37.71
N SER A 235 29.96 -4.07 -37.78
CA SER A 235 30.42 -5.35 -37.23
C SER A 235 30.54 -5.57 -35.71
N LEU A 236 30.52 -6.87 -35.37
CA LEU A 236 31.10 -7.52 -34.20
C LEU A 236 32.63 -7.37 -34.14
N GLN A 237 33.19 -6.84 -33.04
CA GLN A 237 34.27 -7.44 -32.23
C GLN A 237 34.89 -6.42 -31.27
N GLY A 238 34.99 -6.78 -29.98
CA GLY A 238 35.68 -5.95 -28.98
C GLY A 238 35.69 -6.56 -27.58
N ARG A 239 36.47 -7.61 -27.38
CA ARG A 239 36.70 -8.33 -26.11
C ARG A 239 37.08 -7.41 -24.94
N ARG A 240 36.49 -7.63 -23.75
CA ARG A 240 37.21 -7.52 -22.46
C ARG A 240 36.80 -8.63 -21.48
N LYS A 241 37.76 -9.52 -21.20
CA LYS A 241 37.71 -10.63 -20.24
C LYS A 241 37.62 -10.09 -18.81
N ARG A 242 36.71 -10.63 -17.98
CA ARG A 242 36.78 -10.54 -16.52
C ARG A 242 36.99 -11.94 -15.95
N ARG A 243 38.16 -12.14 -15.34
CA ARG A 243 38.53 -13.32 -14.54
C ARG A 243 38.04 -13.10 -13.11
N TYR A 244 37.36 -14.08 -12.53
CA TYR A 244 37.38 -14.39 -11.09
C TYR A 244 37.16 -15.91 -10.98
N ALA A 245 38.23 -16.69 -10.76
CA ALA A 245 38.75 -17.06 -9.45
C ALA A 245 37.85 -18.08 -8.74
N THR A 246 38.16 -19.34 -9.01
CA THR A 246 37.81 -20.53 -8.23
C THR A 246 38.14 -20.30 -6.76
N ARG A 247 37.12 -20.35 -5.89
CA ARG A 247 37.32 -20.44 -4.44
C ARG A 247 37.20 -21.90 -4.02
N THR A 248 38.35 -22.43 -3.65
CA THR A 248 38.58 -23.75 -3.08
C THR A 248 37.82 -23.94 -1.78
N LEU A 249 37.33 -25.17 -1.58
CA LEU A 249 36.79 -25.67 -0.32
C LEU A 249 37.85 -25.63 0.79
N SER A 250 37.41 -25.32 2.01
CA SER A 250 38.06 -25.81 3.24
C SER A 250 36.97 -26.08 4.28
N SER A 251 36.83 -27.38 4.55
CA SER A 251 36.36 -28.10 5.75
C SER A 251 36.06 -27.27 7.01
N THR A 252 34.84 -27.31 7.54
CA THR A 252 34.29 -28.25 8.56
C THR A 252 34.93 -28.14 9.95
N THR A 253 34.27 -27.40 10.84
CA THR A 253 34.27 -27.66 12.29
C THR A 253 33.08 -28.58 12.61
N SER A 254 33.42 -29.74 13.14
CA SER A 254 32.53 -30.76 13.69
C SER A 254 31.76 -30.24 14.90
N ALA A 255 30.43 -30.32 14.85
CA ALA A 255 29.59 -30.39 16.04
C ALA A 255 28.77 -31.67 15.92
N SER A 256 29.18 -32.65 16.71
CA SER A 256 28.52 -33.93 16.93
C SER A 256 27.09 -33.71 17.44
N GLY A 257 26.12 -34.26 16.72
CA GLY A 257 24.72 -34.31 17.12
C GLY A 257 24.02 -35.32 16.22
N THR A 258 23.96 -36.58 16.67
CA THR A 258 23.33 -37.68 15.93
C THR A 258 21.84 -37.39 15.81
N ILE A 259 21.38 -37.05 14.61
CA ILE A 259 19.97 -36.84 14.29
C ILE A 259 19.31 -38.23 14.13
N PRO A 260 18.10 -38.47 14.68
CA PRO A 260 17.36 -39.72 14.51
C PRO A 260 17.17 -40.07 13.02
N LEU A 261 17.30 -41.36 12.69
CA LEU A 261 17.20 -41.89 11.31
C LEU A 261 15.93 -41.43 10.57
N GLU A 262 14.84 -41.23 11.30
CA GLU A 262 13.56 -40.76 10.75
C GLU A 262 13.61 -39.33 10.22
N CYS A 263 14.54 -38.46 10.63
CA CYS A 263 14.52 -37.04 10.27
C CYS A 263 15.57 -36.63 9.21
N GLN A 264 16.30 -37.59 8.62
CA GLN A 264 17.34 -37.30 7.62
C GLN A 264 16.81 -36.74 6.29
N HIS A 265 15.54 -36.96 5.96
CA HIS A 265 14.95 -36.54 4.68
C HIS A 265 14.59 -35.04 4.62
N ILE A 266 14.64 -34.33 5.76
CA ILE A 266 14.09 -32.95 5.88
C ILE A 266 15.07 -31.87 5.40
N ARG A 267 16.28 -32.22 4.94
CA ARG A 267 17.19 -31.26 4.31
C ARG A 267 17.75 -31.75 2.98
N MET A 268 16.90 -31.74 1.95
CA MET A 268 17.39 -31.62 0.58
C MET A 268 16.59 -30.56 -0.17
N SER A 269 17.28 -29.49 -0.59
CA SER A 269 16.69 -28.51 -1.51
C SER A 269 16.21 -29.24 -2.77
N ILE A 270 15.09 -28.81 -3.34
CA ILE A 270 14.45 -29.34 -4.55
C ILE A 270 15.42 -29.55 -5.74
N ARG A 271 16.60 -28.90 -5.72
CA ARG A 271 17.63 -29.02 -6.78
C ARG A 271 18.57 -30.23 -6.66
N ARG A 272 18.38 -31.16 -5.71
CA ARG A 272 19.23 -32.35 -5.53
C ARG A 272 18.45 -33.67 -5.37
N VAL A 273 17.21 -33.73 -5.83
CA VAL A 273 16.48 -35.00 -5.89
C VAL A 273 17.15 -35.89 -6.94
N ARG A 274 17.42 -37.17 -6.61
CA ARG A 274 17.97 -38.15 -7.55
C ARG A 274 16.98 -38.36 -8.71
N PRO A 275 17.45 -38.49 -9.97
CA PRO A 275 16.56 -38.66 -11.14
C PRO A 275 15.52 -39.78 -11.02
N GLY A 276 15.83 -40.87 -10.30
CA GLY A 276 14.90 -42.00 -10.10
C GLY A 276 13.69 -41.72 -9.19
N PHE A 277 13.56 -40.53 -8.60
CA PHE A 277 12.37 -40.17 -7.82
C PHE A 277 11.13 -39.95 -8.69
N TYR A 278 11.32 -39.59 -9.97
CA TYR A 278 10.20 -39.39 -10.91
C TYR A 278 9.71 -40.70 -11.55
N GLU A 279 10.47 -41.80 -11.45
CA GLU A 279 10.10 -43.09 -12.05
C GLU A 279 9.11 -43.91 -11.20
N THR A 280 8.77 -43.45 -9.99
CA THR A 280 7.80 -44.13 -9.10
C THR A 280 6.39 -43.52 -9.13
N VAL A 281 6.16 -42.46 -9.90
CA VAL A 281 4.84 -41.80 -10.00
C VAL A 281 4.05 -42.25 -11.24
N ASP A 282 4.69 -42.86 -12.23
CA ASP A 282 4.04 -43.36 -13.46
C ASP A 282 3.68 -44.86 -13.44
N LYS A 283 3.51 -45.45 -12.24
CA LYS A 283 2.91 -46.79 -12.10
C LYS A 283 1.77 -46.75 -11.09
N ILE A 284 0.66 -46.17 -11.53
CA ILE A 284 -0.71 -46.51 -11.11
C ILE A 284 -1.47 -46.84 -12.39
#